data_AF-A0AAE7CS51-F1
#
_entry.id   AF-A0AAE7CS51-F1
#
_cell.length_a   1.000
_cell.length_b   1.000
_cell.length_c   1.000
_cell.angle_alpha   90.00
_cell.angle_beta   90.00
_cell.angle_gamma   90.00
#
_symmetry.space_group_name_H-M   'P 1'
#
loop_
_entity.id
_entity.type
_entity.pdbx_description
1 polymer ?
#
loop_
_entity_poly.entity_id
_entity_poly.type
_entity_poly.pdbx_seq_one_letter_code
_entity_poly.pdbx_strand_id
1 'polypeptide(L)'
;MIRELKLGEALPWDLLLNADPDREIVATYISESRVFVAENGHQAILGVLVLMPLSEDHHYEIMNVSVDPAHFRQGIGRALMTHALADIKARDKQAEIWIKTGDLTVDAIGL
;
A
#
# COMPACT_ATOMS: atom_id res chain seq x y z
N MET A 1 -2.04 5.18 13.47
CA MET A 1 -0.58 5.24 13.19
C MET A 1 -0.34 4.62 11.83
N ILE A 2 0.71 5.04 11.10
CA ILE A 2 1.14 4.38 9.88
C ILE A 2 2.57 3.88 10.08
N ARG A 3 2.86 2.65 9.66
CA ARG A 3 4.18 2.04 9.75
C ARG A 3 4.44 1.08 8.59
N GLU A 4 5.71 0.81 8.33
CA GLU A 4 6.15 -0.26 7.45
C GLU A 4 6.09 -1.62 8.19
N LEU A 5 5.57 -2.66 7.53
CA LEU A 5 5.63 -4.04 8.02
C LEU A 5 7.05 -4.58 7.89
N LYS A 6 7.52 -5.32 8.89
CA LYS A 6 8.81 -6.01 8.86
C LYS A 6 8.67 -7.36 8.17
N LEU A 7 9.79 -7.84 7.63
CA LEU A 7 9.88 -9.19 7.07
C LEU A 7 9.44 -10.23 8.11
N GLY A 8 8.53 -11.11 7.73
CA GLY A 8 7.98 -12.17 8.59
C GLY A 8 6.76 -11.75 9.42
N GLU A 9 6.35 -10.47 9.40
CA GLU A 9 5.02 -10.09 9.94
C GLU A 9 3.90 -10.64 9.05
N ALA A 10 2.75 -10.94 9.65
CA ALA A 10 1.57 -11.40 8.93
C ALA A 10 1.03 -10.28 8.03
N LEU A 11 0.76 -10.62 6.77
CA LEU A 11 0.17 -9.70 5.79
C LEU A 11 -1.35 -9.59 6.00
N PRO A 12 -1.93 -8.39 5.85
CA PRO A 12 -3.37 -8.18 5.92
C PRO A 12 -4.04 -8.64 4.62
N TRP A 13 -4.12 -9.96 4.42
CA TRP A 13 -4.61 -10.57 3.17
C TRP A 13 -5.99 -10.07 2.75
N ASP A 14 -6.92 -9.91 3.69
CA ASP A 14 -8.27 -9.42 3.37
C ASP A 14 -8.23 -8.04 2.71
N LEU A 15 -7.37 -7.13 3.18
CA LEU A 15 -7.22 -5.79 2.60
C LEU A 15 -6.51 -5.83 1.25
N LEU A 16 -5.46 -6.64 1.13
CA LEU A 16 -4.72 -6.80 -0.13
C LEU A 16 -5.65 -7.33 -1.24
N LEU A 17 -6.49 -8.31 -0.89
CA LEU A 17 -7.42 -8.95 -1.81
C LEU A 17 -8.64 -8.07 -2.18
N ASN A 18 -8.94 -7.03 -1.39
CA ASN A 18 -9.96 -6.05 -1.76
C ASN A 18 -9.58 -5.23 -3.00
N ALA A 19 -8.28 -4.95 -3.20
CA ALA A 19 -7.81 -4.17 -4.34
C ALA A 19 -7.40 -5.06 -5.53
N ASP A 20 -6.83 -6.24 -5.25
CA ASP A 20 -6.47 -7.22 -6.27
C ASP A 20 -6.94 -8.62 -5.82
N PRO A 21 -8.01 -9.17 -6.41
CA PRO A 21 -8.63 -10.41 -5.94
C PRO A 21 -7.76 -11.65 -6.18
N ASP A 22 -6.71 -11.56 -7.01
CA ASP A 22 -5.83 -12.68 -7.30
C ASP A 22 -4.67 -12.75 -6.32
N ARG A 23 -4.80 -13.67 -5.36
CA ARG A 23 -3.78 -13.90 -4.33
C ARG A 23 -2.41 -14.27 -4.91
N GLU A 24 -2.36 -14.98 -6.03
CA GLU A 24 -1.10 -15.38 -6.65
C GLU A 24 -0.39 -14.17 -7.22
N ILE A 25 -1.11 -13.29 -7.92
CA ILE A 25 -0.59 -12.00 -8.41
C ILE A 25 -0.08 -11.16 -7.24
N VAL A 26 -0.88 -11.00 -6.18
CA VAL A 26 -0.51 -10.27 -4.97
C VAL A 26 0.78 -10.80 -4.35
N ALA A 27 0.93 -12.12 -4.28
CA ALA A 27 2.12 -12.75 -3.71
C ALA A 27 3.40 -12.46 -4.52
N THR A 28 3.29 -12.29 -5.85
CA THR A 28 4.44 -11.99 -6.70
C THR A 28 5.06 -10.64 -6.33
N TYR A 29 4.27 -9.56 -6.33
CA TYR A 29 4.81 -8.22 -6.10
C TYR A 29 5.13 -7.97 -4.63
N ILE A 30 4.41 -8.57 -3.67
CA ILE A 30 4.67 -8.33 -2.24
C ILE A 30 6.07 -8.76 -1.83
N SER A 31 6.59 -9.85 -2.41
CA SER A 31 7.89 -10.42 -2.02
C SER A 31 9.06 -9.44 -2.18
N GLU A 32 8.96 -8.51 -3.12
CA GLU A 32 9.97 -7.48 -3.42
C GLU A 32 9.53 -6.08 -2.99
N SER A 33 8.33 -5.95 -2.41
CA SER A 33 7.73 -4.66 -2.08
C SER A 33 7.93 -4.25 -0.63
N ARG A 34 7.78 -2.95 -0.41
CA ARG A 34 7.62 -2.34 0.90
C ARG A 34 6.14 -2.21 1.20
N VAL A 35 5.71 -2.71 2.36
CA VAL A 35 4.29 -2.74 2.75
C VAL A 35 4.06 -1.78 3.91
N PHE A 36 3.22 -0.79 3.70
CA PHE A 36 2.79 0.17 4.71
C PHE A 36 1.39 -0.16 5.19
N VAL A 37 1.17 -0.11 6.51
CA VAL A 37 -0.14 -0.36 7.12
C VAL A 37 -0.57 0.82 7.96
N ALA A 38 -1.87 1.12 7.91
CA ALA A 38 -2.53 2.03 8.84
C ALA A 38 -3.16 1.20 9.95
N GLU A 39 -2.81 1.48 11.20
CA GLU A 39 -3.33 0.78 12.37
C GLU A 39 -3.97 1.75 13.37
N ASN A 40 -5.01 1.29 14.07
CA ASN A 40 -5.49 2.00 15.26
C ASN A 40 -4.74 1.53 16.52
N GLY A 41 -4.92 2.23 17.63
CA GLY A 41 -4.24 1.92 18.91
C GLY A 41 -4.56 0.53 19.49
N HIS A 42 -5.44 -0.24 18.85
CA HIS A 42 -5.78 -1.63 19.21
C HIS A 42 -5.15 -2.66 18.26
N GLN A 43 -4.15 -2.26 17.44
CA GLN A 43 -3.44 -3.12 16.48
C GLN A 43 -4.31 -3.68 15.33
N ALA A 44 -5.54 -3.17 15.14
CA ALA A 44 -6.31 -3.51 13.95
C ALA A 44 -5.74 -2.76 12.75
N ILE A 45 -5.36 -3.49 11.69
CA ILE A 45 -4.94 -2.92 10.42
C ILE A 45 -6.20 -2.45 9.69
N LEU A 46 -6.28 -1.14 9.43
CA LEU A 46 -7.41 -0.46 8.79
C LEU A 46 -7.15 -0.17 7.31
N GLY A 47 -5.90 -0.30 6.86
CA GLY A 47 -5.53 -0.06 5.47
C GLY A 47 -4.11 -0.50 5.17
N VAL A 48 -3.83 -0.72 3.90
CA VAL A 48 -2.56 -1.20 3.38
C VAL A 48 -2.17 -0.44 2.12
N LEU A 49 -0.88 -0.21 1.93
CA LEU A 49 -0.29 0.29 0.70
C LEU A 49 0.98 -0.51 0.39
N VAL A 50 1.09 -1.02 -0.83
CA VAL A 50 2.24 -1.79 -1.31
C VAL A 50 2.99 -0.97 -2.35
N LEU A 51 4.27 -0.70 -2.06
CA LEU A 51 5.17 0.06 -2.92
C LEU A 51 6.31 -0.85 -3.41
N MET A 52 6.34 -1.11 -4.71
CA MET A 52 7.33 -1.99 -5.35
C MET A 52 8.44 -1.14 -5.98
N PRO A 53 9.72 -1.40 -5.69
CA PRO A 53 10.81 -0.87 -6.51
C PRO A 53 10.77 -1.51 -7.90
N LEU A 54 10.96 -0.71 -8.94
CA LEU A 54 11.07 -1.20 -10.31
C LEU A 54 12.53 -1.52 -10.67
N SER A 55 12.73 -2.19 -11.80
CA SER A 55 14.08 -2.50 -12.31
C SER A 55 14.86 -1.26 -12.73
N GLU A 56 14.17 -0.17 -13.04
CA GLU A 56 14.78 1.12 -13.36
C GLU A 56 15.18 1.85 -12.07
N ASP A 57 16.41 2.37 -12.03
CA ASP A 57 16.91 3.10 -10.87
C ASP A 57 15.98 4.25 -10.49
N HIS A 58 15.74 4.42 -9.20
CA HIS A 58 14.87 5.46 -8.64
C HIS A 58 13.38 5.35 -9.00
N HIS A 59 12.94 4.29 -9.70
CA HIS A 59 11.54 4.12 -10.05
C HIS A 59 10.82 3.18 -9.08
N TYR A 60 9.62 3.58 -8.67
CA TYR A 60 8.78 2.83 -7.75
C TYR A 60 7.33 2.83 -8.25
N GLU A 61 6.58 1.80 -7.92
CA GLU A 61 5.17 1.69 -8.30
C GLU A 61 4.31 1.34 -7.09
N ILE A 62 3.20 2.08 -6.93
CA ILE A 62 2.16 1.69 -5.99
C ILE A 62 1.34 0.58 -6.64
N MET A 63 1.58 -0.65 -6.19
CA MET A 63 0.95 -1.86 -6.73
C MET A 63 -0.44 -2.10 -6.13
N ASN A 64 -0.64 -1.70 -4.88
CA ASN A 64 -1.88 -1.95 -4.15
C ASN A 64 -2.10 -0.83 -3.13
N VAL A 65 -3.33 -0.34 -3.05
CA VAL A 65 -3.80 0.51 -1.95
C VAL A 65 -5.22 0.10 -1.61
N SER A 66 -5.48 -0.15 -0.33
CA SER A 66 -6.77 -0.61 0.14
C SER A 66 -7.01 -0.13 1.56
N VAL A 67 -8.26 0.19 1.86
CA VAL A 67 -8.72 0.55 3.21
C VAL A 67 -9.85 -0.42 3.57
N ASP A 68 -10.03 -0.70 4.85
CA ASP A 68 -11.22 -1.42 5.30
C ASP A 68 -12.47 -0.59 4.93
N PRO A 69 -13.45 -1.15 4.19
CA PRO A 69 -14.68 -0.45 3.83
C PRO A 69 -15.42 0.18 5.01
N ALA A 70 -15.34 -0.41 6.20
CA ALA A 70 -15.93 0.16 7.42
C ALA A 70 -15.26 1.49 7.85
N HIS A 71 -14.09 1.80 7.30
CA HIS A 71 -13.26 2.94 7.63
C HIS A 71 -12.99 3.88 6.44
N PHE A 72 -13.73 3.73 5.34
CA PHE A 72 -13.66 4.62 4.17
C PHE A 72 -14.08 6.06 4.48
N ARG A 73 -13.64 7.00 3.63
CA ARG A 73 -13.93 8.44 3.73
C ARG A 73 -13.44 9.10 5.03
N GLN A 74 -12.53 8.44 5.74
CA GLN A 74 -11.85 8.97 6.93
C GLN A 74 -10.44 9.49 6.61
N GLY A 75 -10.07 9.55 5.33
CA GLY A 75 -8.75 10.03 4.87
C GLY A 75 -7.60 9.04 5.05
N ILE A 76 -7.88 7.77 5.38
CA ILE A 76 -6.85 6.73 5.62
C ILE A 76 -6.01 6.47 4.37
N GLY A 77 -6.64 6.28 3.20
CA GLY A 77 -5.92 6.04 1.94
C GLY A 77 -4.98 7.20 1.59
N ARG A 78 -5.45 8.44 1.76
CA ARG A 78 -4.62 9.65 1.58
C ARG A 78 -3.46 9.70 2.58
N ALA A 79 -3.69 9.31 3.83
CA ALA A 79 -2.66 9.28 4.85
C ALA A 79 -1.58 8.23 4.54
N LEU A 80 -1.99 7.02 4.13
CA LEU A 80 -1.09 5.96 3.66
C LEU A 80 -0.19 6.44 2.51
N MET A 81 -0.82 7.04 1.49
CA MET A 81 -0.10 7.54 0.33
C MET A 81 0.87 8.67 0.71
N THR A 82 0.42 9.63 1.52
CA THR A 82 1.29 10.72 2.00
C THR A 82 2.49 10.19 2.78
N HIS A 83 2.27 9.20 3.65
CA HIS A 83 3.34 8.59 4.44
C HIS A 83 4.35 7.84 3.56
N ALA A 84 3.88 6.97 2.67
CA ALA A 84 4.75 6.18 1.80
C ALA A 84 5.59 7.08 0.86
N LEU A 85 4.96 8.12 0.28
CA LEU A 85 5.65 9.11 -0.55
C LEU A 85 6.70 9.90 0.23
N ALA A 86 6.40 10.32 1.46
CA ALA A 86 7.34 11.05 2.30
C ALA A 86 8.52 10.16 2.71
N ASP A 87 8.26 8.91 3.09
CA ASP A 87 9.29 7.95 3.47
C ASP A 87 10.24 7.65 2.31
N ILE A 88 9.72 7.35 1.11
CA ILE A 88 10.59 7.04 -0.02
C ILE A 88 11.40 8.26 -0.48
N LYS A 89 10.79 9.46 -0.51
CA LYS A 89 11.51 10.70 -0.84
C LYS A 89 12.62 11.06 0.16
N ALA A 90 12.47 10.66 1.42
CA ALA A 90 13.50 10.86 2.43
C ALA A 90 14.71 9.93 2.22
N ARG A 91 14.48 8.73 1.66
CA ARG A 91 15.52 7.72 1.37
C ARG A 91 16.16 7.92 0.01
N ASP A 92 15.37 8.34 -0.98
CA ASP A 92 15.76 8.54 -2.36
C ASP A 92 15.17 9.84 -2.90
N LYS A 93 16.04 10.85 -3.06
CA LYS A 93 15.65 12.20 -3.51
C LYS A 93 15.24 12.24 -4.98
N GLN A 94 15.62 11.23 -5.76
CA GLN A 94 15.31 11.13 -7.19
C GLN A 94 14.09 10.24 -7.45
N ALA A 95 13.43 9.74 -6.40
CA ALA A 95 12.34 8.78 -6.51
C ALA A 95 11.21 9.28 -7.44
N GLU A 96 11.03 8.56 -8.55
CA GLU A 96 9.88 8.65 -9.44
C GLU A 96 8.88 7.56 -9.06
N ILE A 97 7.64 7.97 -8.80
CA ILE A 97 6.63 7.07 -8.24
C ILE A 97 5.45 7.04 -9.18
N TRP A 98 5.15 5.85 -9.70
CA TRP A 98 4.04 5.61 -10.59
C TRP A 98 2.88 4.96 -9.85
N ILE A 99 1.70 5.20 -10.37
CA ILE A 99 0.48 4.51 -9.99
C ILE A 99 -0.13 4.08 -11.31
N LYS A 100 -0.01 2.79 -11.66
CA LYS A 100 -0.74 2.26 -12.81
C LYS A 100 -2.13 1.89 -12.34
N THR A 101 -3.12 2.62 -12.84
CA THR A 101 -4.51 2.32 -12.56
C THR A 101 -4.98 1.24 -13.55
N GLY A 102 -4.90 -0.03 -13.16
CA GLY A 102 -5.71 -1.11 -13.73
C GLY A 102 -7.05 -1.16 -12.99
N ASP A 103 -8.16 -1.37 -13.72
CA ASP A 103 -9.58 -1.33 -13.29
C ASP A 103 -9.80 -1.07 -11.77
N LEU A 104 -9.60 0.20 -11.37
CA LEU A 104 -9.87 0.63 -10.01
C LEU A 104 -11.38 0.78 -9.90
N THR A 105 -12.06 -0.21 -9.33
CA THR A 105 -13.40 0.05 -8.83
C THR A 105 -13.30 1.17 -7.79
N VAL A 106 -14.26 2.09 -7.82
CA VAL A 106 -14.31 3.27 -6.92
C VAL A 106 -14.25 2.84 -5.45
N ASP A 107 -14.64 1.59 -5.18
CA ASP A 107 -14.56 0.94 -3.87
C ASP A 107 -13.13 0.73 -3.39
N ALA A 108 -12.14 0.49 -4.26
CA ALA A 108 -10.75 0.26 -3.82
C ALA A 108 -10.07 1.52 -3.25
N ILE A 109 -10.43 2.70 -3.74
CA ILE A 109 -9.73 3.96 -3.38
C ILE A 109 -10.40 4.66 -2.20
N GLY A 110 -11.70 4.45 -1.96
CA GLY A 110 -12.42 4.87 -0.75
C GLY A 110 -12.12 6.31 -0.27
N LEU A 111 -11.85 7.24 -1.19
CA LEU A 111 -11.49 8.64 -0.91
C LEU A 111 -12.65 9.41 -0.27
#